data_AF-A0A8C4QH79-F1
#
_entry.id   AF-A0A8C4QH79-F1
#
_cell.length_a   1.000
_cell.length_b   1.000
_cell.length_c   1.000
_cell.angle_alpha   90.00
_cell.angle_beta   90.00
_cell.angle_gamma   90.00
#
_symmetry.space_group_name_H-M   'P 1'
#
loop_
_entity.id
_entity.type
_entity.pdbx_description
1 polymer ?
#
loop_
_entity_poly.entity_id
_entity_poly.type
_entity_poly.pdbx_seq_one_letter_code
_entity_poly.pdbx_strand_id
1 'polypeptide(L)'
;MFDLYGTESVLQYRGKDIICNPPHLFALANAACTKLKDFKENQCILISGESGSGKTEATKLMLRYMAAIGGMQNHHITQPILEASPLLESFGNAKTMHNDNSSRFGKYVELYLENGVINGASTSQYLLEKSR
;
A
#
# COMPACT_ATOMS: atom_id res chain seq x y z
N MET A 1 -16.64 4.50 15.79
CA MET A 1 -15.38 4.11 15.12
C MET A 1 -15.12 5.17 14.06
N PHE A 2 -14.00 5.91 14.12
CA PHE A 2 -13.73 6.95 13.12
C PHE A 2 -13.42 6.29 11.78
N ASP A 3 -14.19 6.60 10.73
CA ASP A 3 -13.93 6.13 9.38
C ASP A 3 -12.81 6.96 8.74
N LEU A 4 -11.58 6.68 9.14
CA LEU A 4 -10.38 7.43 8.70
C LEU A 4 -9.84 6.98 7.34
N TYR A 5 -10.35 5.86 6.81
CA TYR A 5 -9.83 5.23 5.60
C TYR A 5 -10.91 4.99 4.54
N GLY A 6 -12.05 5.66 4.69
CA GLY A 6 -13.16 5.62 3.76
C GLY A 6 -12.94 6.46 2.50
N THR A 7 -13.95 6.50 1.64
CA THR A 7 -13.94 7.26 0.39
C THR A 7 -13.81 8.78 0.63
N GLU A 8 -14.40 9.30 1.70
CA GLU A 8 -14.27 10.70 2.09
C GLU A 8 -12.81 11.07 2.37
N SER A 9 -12.09 10.22 3.10
CA SER A 9 -10.66 10.40 3.37
C SER A 9 -9.85 10.36 2.06
N VAL A 10 -10.16 9.43 1.14
CA VAL A 10 -9.50 9.42 -0.18
C VAL A 10 -9.66 10.77 -0.89
N LEU A 11 -10.88 11.33 -0.89
CA LEU A 11 -11.15 12.64 -1.51
C LEU A 11 -10.46 13.80 -0.79
N GLN A 12 -10.39 13.75 0.54
CA GLN A 12 -9.72 14.78 1.35
C GLN A 12 -8.23 14.92 1.00
N TYR A 13 -7.54 13.80 0.78
CA TYR A 13 -6.09 13.78 0.54
C TYR A 13 -5.70 13.86 -0.94
N ARG A 14 -6.63 13.59 -1.87
CA ARG A 14 -6.37 13.58 -3.31
C ARG A 14 -5.91 14.94 -3.82
N GLY A 15 -4.70 14.99 -4.38
CA GLY A 15 -4.16 16.20 -5.01
C GLY A 15 -3.87 17.35 -4.04
N LYS A 16 -3.80 17.07 -2.73
CA LYS A 16 -3.45 18.05 -1.70
C LYS A 16 -2.00 17.87 -1.26
N ASP A 17 -1.34 18.98 -0.94
CA ASP A 17 -0.03 18.94 -0.31
C ASP A 17 -0.11 18.31 1.08
N ILE A 18 0.99 17.66 1.48
CA ILE A 18 1.07 16.91 2.74
C ILE A 18 0.78 17.76 3.99
N ILE A 19 0.98 19.07 3.90
CA ILE A 19 0.83 20.03 5.00
C ILE A 19 -0.62 20.54 5.11
N CYS A 20 -1.42 20.41 4.05
CA CYS A 20 -2.78 20.96 4.02
C CYS A 20 -3.80 20.15 4.83
N ASN A 21 -3.47 18.92 5.21
CA ASN A 21 -4.36 18.02 5.94
C ASN A 21 -3.62 17.41 7.15
N PRO A 22 -4.35 16.87 8.15
CA PRO A 22 -3.73 16.14 9.25
C PRO A 22 -2.87 14.97 8.77
N PRO A 23 -1.83 14.56 9.54
CA PRO A 23 -0.95 13.45 9.17
C PRO A 23 -1.72 12.17 8.87
N HIS A 24 -1.47 11.60 7.69
CA HIS A 24 -2.21 10.43 7.21
C HIS A 24 -1.43 9.64 6.16
N LEU A 25 -1.66 8.32 6.08
CA LEU A 25 -1.04 7.45 5.06
C LEU A 25 -1.35 7.90 3.63
N PHE A 26 -2.58 8.39 3.41
CA PHE A 26 -3.00 8.86 2.10
C PHE A 26 -2.26 10.14 1.68
N ALA A 27 -1.86 10.99 2.63
CA ALA A 27 -1.04 12.15 2.34
C ALA A 27 0.34 11.75 1.82
N LEU A 28 0.95 10.73 2.43
CA LEU A 28 2.25 10.18 2.02
C LEU A 28 2.17 9.52 0.63
N ALA A 29 1.12 8.73 0.39
CA ALA A 29 0.87 8.11 -0.91
C ALA A 29 0.62 9.17 -2.01
N ASN A 30 -0.16 10.22 -1.71
CA ASN A 30 -0.40 11.34 -2.61
C ASN A 30 0.90 12.08 -2.95
N ALA A 31 1.72 12.38 -1.95
CA ALA A 31 2.99 13.08 -2.13
C ALA A 31 3.95 12.27 -3.02
N ALA A 32 4.05 10.95 -2.82
CA ALA A 32 4.84 10.08 -3.68
C ALA A 32 4.31 10.06 -5.12
N CYS A 33 2.99 9.93 -5.31
CA CYS A 33 2.39 9.94 -6.65
C CYS A 33 2.61 11.29 -7.37
N THR A 34 2.49 12.39 -6.65
CA THR A 34 2.69 13.75 -7.19
C THR A 34 4.16 13.96 -7.59
N LYS A 35 5.12 13.60 -6.73
CA LYS A 35 6.54 13.66 -7.08
C LYS A 35 6.91 12.82 -8.30
N LEU A 36 6.36 11.60 -8.40
CA LEU A 36 6.54 10.74 -9.56
C LEU A 36 6.02 11.41 -10.85
N LYS A 37 4.88 12.12 -10.80
CA LYS A 37 4.31 12.81 -11.96
C LYS A 37 5.14 14.02 -12.38
N ASP A 38 5.50 14.85 -11.41
CA ASP A 38 6.10 16.16 -11.64
C ASP A 38 7.57 16.05 -12.05
N PHE A 39 8.32 15.18 -11.36
CA PHE A 39 9.76 15.02 -11.57
C PHE A 39 10.13 13.80 -12.42
N LYS A 40 9.17 12.91 -12.72
CA LYS A 40 9.40 11.66 -13.47
C LYS A 40 10.43 10.73 -12.80
N GLU A 41 10.55 10.81 -11.48
CA GLU A 41 11.47 10.01 -10.67
C GLU A 41 10.74 8.91 -9.89
N ASN A 42 11.30 7.70 -9.89
CA ASN A 42 10.77 6.57 -9.13
C ASN A 42 10.80 6.86 -7.62
N GLN A 43 9.70 6.55 -6.93
CA GLN A 43 9.55 6.79 -5.49
C GLN A 43 9.54 5.47 -4.72
N CYS A 44 10.10 5.48 -3.51
CA CYS A 44 10.10 4.33 -2.60
C CYS A 44 9.53 4.73 -1.24
N ILE A 45 8.64 3.90 -0.70
CA ILE A 45 8.06 4.07 0.63
C ILE A 45 8.49 2.88 1.48
N LEU A 46 9.33 3.14 2.49
CA LEU A 46 9.78 2.13 3.45
C LEU A 46 8.86 2.15 4.68
N ILE A 47 8.22 1.02 4.97
CA ILE A 47 7.40 0.83 6.17
C ILE A 47 8.12 -0.17 7.09
N SER A 48 8.65 0.33 8.20
CA SER A 48 9.39 -0.46 9.19
C SER A 48 8.67 -0.46 10.55
N GLY A 49 9.06 -1.38 11.43
CA GLY A 49 8.45 -1.55 12.75
C GLY A 49 8.45 -3.01 13.22
N GLU A 50 8.21 -3.21 14.52
CA GLU A 50 8.15 -4.53 15.15
C GLU A 50 6.97 -5.38 14.66
N SER A 51 6.93 -6.68 14.97
CA SER A 51 5.76 -7.50 14.63
C SER A 51 4.51 -6.95 15.34
N GLY A 52 3.38 -6.89 14.62
CA GLY A 52 2.13 -6.34 15.15
C GLY A 52 1.97 -4.82 15.04
N SER A 53 3.01 -4.07 14.65
CA SER A 53 2.95 -2.59 14.52
C SER A 53 2.06 -2.04 13.39
N GLY A 54 1.39 -2.90 12.61
CA GLY A 54 0.48 -2.46 11.54
C GLY A 54 1.11 -2.25 10.16
N LYS A 55 2.37 -2.65 9.94
CA LYS A 55 3.06 -2.50 8.64
C LYS A 55 2.24 -3.01 7.45
N THR A 56 1.72 -4.23 7.56
CA THR A 56 0.94 -4.90 6.49
C THR A 56 -0.37 -4.17 6.21
N GLU A 57 -1.07 -3.70 7.25
CA GLU A 57 -2.29 -2.90 7.09
C GLU A 57 -2.00 -1.56 6.44
N ALA A 58 -0.92 -0.88 6.86
CA ALA A 58 -0.51 0.38 6.25
C ALA A 58 -0.23 0.22 4.74
N THR A 59 0.50 -0.84 4.35
CA THR A 59 0.71 -1.16 2.93
C THR A 59 -0.60 -1.37 2.18
N LYS A 60 -1.54 -2.15 2.73
CA LYS A 60 -2.85 -2.41 2.11
C LYS A 60 -3.66 -1.12 1.92
N LEU A 61 -3.66 -0.24 2.93
CA LEU A 61 -4.36 1.04 2.87
C LEU A 61 -3.77 1.97 1.81
N MET A 62 -2.44 2.05 1.71
CA MET A 62 -1.78 2.84 0.66
C MET A 62 -2.08 2.29 -0.74
N LEU A 63 -2.09 0.97 -0.93
CA LEU A 63 -2.47 0.34 -2.20
C LEU A 63 -3.92 0.66 -2.59
N ARG A 64 -4.86 0.57 -1.64
CA ARG A 64 -6.27 0.93 -1.86
C ARG A 64 -6.42 2.39 -2.26
N TYR A 65 -5.70 3.30 -1.61
CA TYR A 65 -5.70 4.72 -1.97
C TYR A 65 -5.18 4.93 -3.40
N MET A 66 -4.05 4.33 -3.75
CA MET A 66 -3.46 4.44 -5.09
C MET A 66 -4.39 3.88 -6.18
N ALA A 67 -5.09 2.78 -5.90
CA ALA A 67 -6.11 2.23 -6.78
C ALA A 67 -7.31 3.19 -6.94
N ALA A 68 -7.77 3.79 -5.85
CA ALA A 68 -8.93 4.68 -5.86
C ALA A 68 -8.68 5.99 -6.63
N ILE A 69 -7.49 6.60 -6.51
CA ILE A 69 -7.16 7.83 -7.25
C ILE A 69 -7.00 7.61 -8.76
N GLY A 70 -6.69 6.39 -9.18
CA GLY A 70 -6.57 5.98 -10.58
C GLY A 70 -7.91 5.85 -11.32
N GLY A 71 -9.02 5.80 -10.59
CA GLY A 71 -10.36 5.67 -11.16
C GLY A 71 -10.73 4.25 -11.61
N MET A 72 -11.98 4.08 -12.05
CA MET A 72 -12.56 2.76 -12.36
C MET A 72 -12.02 2.12 -13.65
N GLN A 73 -11.38 2.89 -14.54
CA GLN A 73 -10.93 2.38 -15.85
C GLN A 73 -9.94 1.22 -15.73
N ASN A 74 -9.14 1.21 -14.65
CA ASN A 74 -8.12 0.19 -14.41
C ASN A 74 -8.52 -0.80 -13.31
N HIS A 75 -9.83 -0.92 -12.99
CA HIS A 75 -10.30 -1.84 -11.96
C HIS A 75 -9.89 -3.30 -12.25
N HIS A 76 -9.86 -3.69 -13.52
CA HIS A 76 -9.42 -5.03 -13.95
C HIS A 76 -7.92 -5.30 -13.65
N ILE A 77 -7.11 -4.26 -13.47
CA ILE A 77 -5.69 -4.34 -13.10
C ILE A 77 -5.53 -4.20 -11.59
N THR A 78 -6.20 -3.21 -10.98
CA THR A 78 -6.02 -2.89 -9.56
C THR A 78 -6.64 -3.93 -8.63
N GLN A 79 -7.75 -4.57 -9.03
CA GLN A 79 -8.42 -5.57 -8.21
C GLN A 79 -7.52 -6.80 -7.95
N PRO A 80 -6.91 -7.45 -8.96
CA PRO A 80 -5.94 -8.53 -8.72
C PRO A 80 -4.76 -8.12 -7.82
N ILE A 81 -4.26 -6.88 -7.95
CA ILE A 81 -3.16 -6.37 -7.12
C ILE A 81 -3.57 -6.31 -5.63
N LEU A 82 -4.80 -5.88 -5.36
CA LEU A 82 -5.34 -5.84 -4.01
C LEU A 82 -5.61 -7.25 -3.46
N GLU A 83 -6.13 -8.14 -4.29
CA GLU A 83 -6.44 -9.55 -3.95
C GLU A 83 -5.20 -10.43 -3.79
N ALA A 84 -4.07 -10.06 -4.39
CA ALA A 84 -2.79 -10.74 -4.18
C ALA A 84 -2.33 -10.67 -2.71
N SER A 85 -2.73 -9.65 -1.95
CA SER A 85 -2.32 -9.52 -0.55
C SER A 85 -2.89 -10.65 0.33
N PRO A 86 -4.22 -10.89 0.39
CA PRO A 86 -4.79 -12.05 1.07
C PRO A 86 -4.15 -13.39 0.68
N LEU A 87 -3.85 -13.59 -0.61
CA LEU A 87 -3.20 -14.81 -1.10
C LEU A 87 -1.79 -14.96 -0.52
N LEU A 88 -0.96 -13.92 -0.56
CA LEU A 88 0.39 -13.96 0.01
C LEU A 88 0.36 -14.12 1.53
N GLU A 89 -0.62 -13.51 2.19
CA GLU A 89 -0.83 -13.66 3.63
C GLU A 89 -1.18 -15.11 3.98
N SER A 90 -2.01 -15.81 3.20
CA SER A 90 -2.38 -17.21 3.50
C SER A 90 -1.20 -18.19 3.45
N PHE A 91 -0.16 -17.91 2.68
CA PHE A 91 1.04 -18.76 2.60
C PHE A 91 2.19 -18.29 3.50
N GLY A 92 2.33 -16.98 3.67
CA GLY A 92 3.51 -16.38 4.29
C GLY A 92 3.30 -15.83 5.71
N ASN A 93 2.05 -15.71 6.17
CA ASN A 93 1.76 -15.28 7.54
C ASN A 93 1.51 -16.49 8.45
N ALA A 94 1.75 -16.28 9.75
CA ALA A 94 1.46 -17.25 10.78
C ALA A 94 1.10 -16.56 12.09
N LYS A 95 0.31 -17.25 12.91
CA LYS A 95 0.09 -16.87 14.30
C LYS A 95 1.39 -17.03 15.10
N THR A 96 1.71 -16.03 15.88
CA THR A 96 2.83 -16.02 16.84
C THR A 96 2.31 -15.64 18.22
N MET A 97 3.16 -15.68 19.25
CA MET A 97 2.77 -15.28 20.62
C MET A 97 2.28 -13.82 20.71
N HIS A 98 2.74 -12.94 19.81
CA HIS A 98 2.50 -11.49 19.90
C HIS A 98 1.62 -10.94 18.77
N ASN A 99 1.32 -11.74 17.74
CA ASN A 99 0.56 -11.29 16.57
C ASN A 99 -0.09 -12.50 15.89
N ASP A 100 -1.42 -12.46 15.76
CA ASP A 100 -2.21 -13.53 15.13
C ASP A 100 -1.98 -13.65 13.62
N ASN A 101 -1.47 -12.59 12.96
CA ASN A 101 -1.21 -12.56 11.52
C ASN A 101 0.20 -12.00 11.21
N SER A 102 1.23 -12.60 11.82
CA SER A 102 2.61 -12.16 11.65
C SER A 102 3.17 -12.61 10.30
N SER A 103 3.51 -11.67 9.42
CA SER A 103 4.26 -11.97 8.19
C SER A 103 5.64 -12.54 8.52
N ARG A 104 5.94 -13.72 7.98
CA ARG A 104 7.23 -14.41 8.14
C ARG A 104 8.11 -14.31 6.89
N PHE A 105 7.94 -13.23 6.13
CA PHE A 105 8.69 -12.86 4.95
C PHE A 105 8.68 -11.34 4.79
N GLY A 106 9.72 -10.78 4.18
CA GLY A 106 9.73 -9.41 3.68
C GLY A 106 9.04 -9.32 2.33
N LYS A 107 8.29 -8.24 2.10
CA LYS A 107 7.57 -7.99 0.85
C LYS A 107 7.98 -6.64 0.27
N TYR A 108 8.34 -6.63 -1.00
CA TYR A 108 8.55 -5.42 -1.80
C TYR A 108 7.53 -5.41 -2.93
N VAL A 109 6.64 -4.40 -2.94
CA VAL A 109 5.60 -4.25 -3.96
C VAL A 109 5.97 -3.07 -4.83
N GLU A 110 6.21 -3.34 -6.10
CA GLU A 110 6.46 -2.33 -7.12
C GLU A 110 5.14 -2.03 -7.82
N LEU A 111 4.78 -0.76 -7.89
CA LEU A 111 3.64 -0.29 -8.67
C LEU A 111 4.17 0.43 -9.90
N TYR A 112 3.68 0.05 -11.07
CA TYR A 112 3.94 0.75 -12.31
C TYR A 112 2.80 1.72 -12.56
N LEU A 113 3.12 3.01 -12.59
CA LEU A 113 2.14 4.07 -12.82
C LEU A 113 2.38 4.75 -14.15
N GLU A 114 1.32 4.95 -14.91
CA GLU A 114 1.29 5.76 -16.12
C GLU A 114 0.38 6.96 -15.88
N ASN A 115 0.93 8.17 -15.96
CA ASN A 115 0.22 9.42 -15.64
C ASN A 115 -0.44 9.39 -14.23
N GLY A 116 0.16 8.62 -13.31
CA GLY A 116 -0.31 8.36 -11.95
C GLY A 116 -1.55 7.49 -11.81
N VAL A 117 -1.86 6.72 -12.85
CA VAL A 117 -2.81 5.61 -12.79
C VAL A 117 -2.00 4.33 -12.79
N ILE A 118 -2.38 3.35 -11.96
CA ILE A 118 -1.71 2.04 -11.92
C ILE A 118 -1.94 1.32 -13.25
N ASN A 119 -0.86 0.95 -13.93
CA ASN A 119 -0.85 0.12 -15.14
C ASN A 119 -0.38 -1.33 -14.81
N GLY A 120 0.36 -1.53 -13.73
CA GLY A 120 0.70 -2.88 -13.27
C GLY A 120 1.36 -2.91 -11.90
N ALA A 121 1.72 -4.11 -11.45
CA ALA A 121 2.53 -4.29 -10.25
C ALA A 121 3.40 -5.55 -10.33
N SER A 122 4.50 -5.54 -9.59
CA SER A 122 5.34 -6.70 -9.32
C SER A 122 5.49 -6.86 -7.80
N THR A 123 5.66 -8.08 -7.32
CA THR A 123 5.92 -8.34 -5.90
C THR A 123 7.11 -9.25 -5.75
N SER A 124 8.14 -8.75 -5.07
CA SER A 124 9.32 -9.52 -4.66
C SER A 124 9.20 -9.92 -3.19
N GLN A 125 9.64 -11.14 -2.89
CA GLN A 125 9.63 -11.70 -1.54
C GLN A 125 11.05 -11.94 -1.08
N TYR A 126 11.30 -11.70 0.20
CA TYR A 126 12.62 -11.86 0.81
C TYR A 126 12.51 -12.60 2.13
N LEU A 127 13.55 -13.37 2.46
CA LEU A 127 13.73 -13.94 3.80
C LEU A 127 12.51 -14.73 4.32
N LEU A 128 11.91 -15.57 3.47
CA LEU A 128 10.86 -16.47 3.90
C LEU A 128 11.41 -17.41 4.99
N GLU A 129 10.78 -17.43 6.15
CA GLU A 129 11.12 -18.34 7.22
C GLU A 129 10.70 -19.78 6.87
N LYS A 130 11.62 -20.52 6.24
CA LYS A 130 11.40 -21.91 5.82
C LYS A 130 11.35 -22.93 6.97
N SER A 131 11.83 -22.56 8.15
CA SER A 131 11.90 -23.45 9.31
C SER A 131 10.58 -23.63 10.05
N ARG A 132 9.55 -22.85 9.69
CA ARG A 132 8.17 -23.00 10.16
C ARG A 132 7.47 -24.11 9.41
#